data_AF-A0A2E2J286-F1
#
_entry.id   AF-A0A2E2J286-F1
#
_cell.length_a   1.000
_cell.length_b   1.000
_cell.length_c   1.000
_cell.angle_alpha   90.00
_cell.angle_beta   90.00
_cell.angle_gamma   90.00
#
_symmetry.space_group_name_H-M   'P 1'
#
loop_
_entity.id
_entity.type
_entity.pdbx_description
1 polymer ?
#
loop_
_entity_poly.entity_id
_entity_poly.type
_entity_poly.pdbx_seq_one_letter_code
_entity_poly.pdbx_strand_id
1 'polypeptide(L)'
;MIRLYTFLLCMIPSLVCSQETEQKFSLYYDNDHYELTQQHYKLLDSLKSISDKQLFDIHIKGYTNSIGTNEYNLELSKKRAENVTKELREFTIISSMGYGELNSEAANNRRVDILIHLKEYHIPEEGEIVIEPFDTKPTQSSVASLNLPKIGDKVTLEGIMFYPDRDVIMDESRNALDELVSFIKKNPKIRFKLIGHICCGDKERPHLDLKNVRTGENNLSEARAKSLYNYLVKRGINKRRMRYVGMAYRQPTGKGDQFDRRVEIEITHIDN
;
A
#
# COMPACT_ATOMS: atom_id res chain seq x y z
N MET A 1 68.36 -46.16 -17.17
CA MET A 1 67.01 -46.37 -16.56
C MET A 1 66.42 -45.01 -16.22
N ILE A 2 65.55 -44.47 -17.09
CA ILE A 2 64.94 -43.14 -16.90
C ILE A 2 63.59 -43.37 -16.22
N ARG A 3 63.40 -42.80 -15.02
CA ARG A 3 62.13 -42.85 -14.28
C ARG A 3 61.19 -41.80 -14.86
N LEU A 4 60.09 -42.26 -15.45
CA LEU A 4 59.02 -41.45 -15.99
C LEU A 4 58.08 -41.06 -14.83
N TYR A 5 58.03 -39.77 -14.49
CA TYR A 5 57.07 -39.24 -13.51
C TYR A 5 55.77 -38.89 -14.22
N THR A 6 54.71 -39.67 -13.94
CA THR A 6 53.35 -39.38 -14.39
C THR A 6 52.77 -38.25 -13.53
N PHE A 7 52.55 -37.09 -14.13
CA PHE A 7 51.89 -35.95 -13.49
C PHE A 7 50.38 -36.18 -13.55
N LEU A 8 49.74 -36.44 -12.40
CA LEU A 8 48.30 -36.59 -12.29
C LEU A 8 47.67 -35.18 -12.31
N LEU A 9 47.12 -34.78 -13.46
CA LEU A 9 46.38 -33.52 -13.62
C LEU A 9 45.00 -33.69 -12.97
N CYS A 10 44.88 -33.23 -11.72
CA CYS A 10 43.62 -33.21 -11.00
C CYS A 10 42.73 -32.08 -11.56
N MET A 11 41.82 -32.41 -12.47
CA MET A 11 40.77 -31.50 -12.94
C MET A 11 39.76 -31.30 -11.81
N ILE A 12 39.86 -30.18 -11.10
CA ILE A 12 38.89 -29.76 -10.10
C ILE A 12 37.59 -29.40 -10.85
N PRO A 13 36.46 -30.07 -10.60
CA PRO A 13 35.19 -29.66 -11.18
C PRO A 13 34.79 -28.34 -10.54
N SER A 14 34.88 -27.25 -11.29
CA SER A 14 34.24 -25.98 -10.95
C SER A 14 32.74 -26.17 -11.03
N LEU A 15 32.12 -26.46 -9.89
CA LEU A 15 30.68 -26.33 -9.71
C LEU A 15 30.33 -24.85 -9.81
N VAL A 16 30.04 -24.39 -11.02
CA VAL A 16 29.38 -23.10 -11.25
C VAL A 16 27.94 -23.28 -10.77
N CYS A 17 27.71 -23.00 -9.50
CA CYS A 17 26.36 -22.81 -8.99
C CYS A 17 25.90 -21.43 -9.48
N SER A 18 25.11 -21.40 -10.56
CA SER A 18 24.35 -20.20 -10.89
C SER A 18 23.32 -20.03 -9.77
N GLN A 19 23.53 -19.02 -8.93
CA GLN A 19 22.52 -18.64 -7.95
C GLN A 19 21.41 -17.93 -8.75
N GLU A 20 20.20 -18.49 -8.72
CA GLU A 20 19.02 -17.75 -9.19
C GLU A 20 18.85 -16.53 -8.28
N THR A 21 19.21 -15.35 -8.80
CA THR A 21 19.18 -14.08 -8.06
C THR A 21 17.77 -13.50 -7.94
N GLU A 22 16.83 -14.01 -8.73
CA GLU A 22 15.43 -13.58 -8.80
C GLU A 22 14.50 -14.74 -8.41
N GLN A 23 13.58 -14.48 -7.48
CA GLN A 23 12.54 -15.42 -7.09
C GLN A 23 11.21 -15.03 -7.73
N LYS A 24 10.49 -16.02 -8.25
CA LYS A 24 9.20 -15.82 -8.92
C LYS A 24 8.04 -16.43 -8.13
N PHE A 25 6.99 -15.64 -7.94
CA PHE A 25 5.72 -16.06 -7.36
C PHE A 25 4.58 -15.75 -8.33
N SER A 26 3.57 -16.64 -8.44
CA SER A 26 2.45 -16.45 -9.36
C SER A 26 1.10 -16.50 -8.64
N LEU A 27 0.27 -15.48 -8.87
CA LEU A 27 -1.13 -15.41 -8.43
C LEU A 27 -2.04 -15.74 -9.60
N TYR A 28 -2.98 -16.69 -9.45
CA TYR A 28 -3.82 -17.19 -10.55
C TYR A 28 -5.27 -16.75 -10.41
N TYR A 29 -5.85 -16.28 -11.52
CA TYR A 29 -7.18 -15.69 -11.54
C TYR A 29 -8.19 -16.56 -12.27
N ASP A 30 -9.44 -16.44 -11.84
CA ASP A 30 -10.58 -16.91 -12.62
C ASP A 30 -10.78 -16.03 -13.88
N ASN A 31 -11.58 -16.55 -14.81
CA ASN A 31 -11.86 -15.84 -16.06
C ASN A 31 -12.53 -14.49 -15.78
N ASP A 32 -12.12 -13.40 -16.45
CA ASP A 32 -12.67 -12.03 -16.29
C ASP A 32 -12.54 -11.42 -14.87
N HIS A 33 -11.79 -12.05 -13.95
CA HIS A 33 -11.61 -11.53 -12.59
C HIS A 33 -10.27 -10.82 -12.43
N TYR A 34 -10.24 -9.75 -11.65
CA TYR A 34 -9.01 -9.03 -11.28
C TYR A 34 -8.90 -8.75 -9.77
N GLU A 35 -9.94 -9.07 -9.00
CA GLU A 35 -9.98 -8.95 -7.56
C GLU A 35 -9.05 -9.97 -6.88
N LEU A 36 -8.43 -9.56 -5.77
CA LEU A 36 -7.63 -10.46 -4.96
C LEU A 36 -8.52 -11.40 -4.15
N THR A 37 -8.20 -12.69 -4.20
CA THR A 37 -8.88 -13.73 -3.42
C THR A 37 -8.17 -13.97 -2.09
N GLN A 38 -8.80 -14.70 -1.18
CA GLN A 38 -8.16 -15.11 0.08
C GLN A 38 -6.89 -15.95 -0.14
N GLN A 39 -6.82 -16.71 -1.23
CA GLN A 39 -5.62 -17.46 -1.57
C GLN A 39 -4.48 -16.52 -2.01
N HIS A 40 -4.79 -15.44 -2.73
CA HIS A 40 -3.81 -14.42 -3.09
C HIS A 40 -3.24 -13.74 -1.85
N TYR A 41 -4.11 -13.33 -0.91
CA TYR A 41 -3.68 -12.69 0.32
C TYR A 41 -2.71 -13.55 1.13
N LYS A 42 -2.91 -14.88 1.22
CA LYS A 42 -1.95 -15.77 1.90
C LYS A 42 -0.54 -15.69 1.33
N LEU A 43 -0.40 -15.65 0.00
CA LEU A 43 0.89 -15.51 -0.66
C LEU A 43 1.48 -14.11 -0.42
N LEU A 44 0.67 -13.07 -0.61
CA LEU A 44 1.09 -11.68 -0.41
C LEU A 44 1.51 -11.41 1.05
N ASP A 45 0.80 -11.95 2.03
CA ASP A 45 1.16 -11.87 3.45
C ASP A 45 2.48 -12.58 3.75
N SER A 46 2.74 -13.72 3.08
CA SER A 46 4.04 -14.41 3.18
C SER A 46 5.17 -13.52 2.65
N LEU A 47 4.97 -12.85 1.51
CA LEU A 47 5.94 -11.89 0.98
C LEU A 47 6.10 -10.67 1.90
N LYS A 48 5.01 -10.10 2.42
CA LYS A 48 5.05 -9.01 3.41
C LYS A 48 5.71 -9.41 4.73
N SER A 49 5.88 -10.70 5.02
CA SER A 49 6.60 -11.13 6.23
C SER A 49 8.13 -11.09 6.10
N ILE A 50 8.66 -10.87 4.88
CA ILE A 50 10.10 -10.79 4.63
C ILE A 50 10.72 -9.62 5.41
N SER A 51 11.84 -9.91 6.11
CA SER A 51 12.68 -8.91 6.80
C SER A 51 13.53 -8.13 5.80
N ASP A 52 13.99 -6.95 6.19
CA ASP A 52 14.90 -6.12 5.38
C ASP A 52 14.39 -5.81 3.97
N LYS A 53 13.07 -5.59 3.84
CA LYS A 53 12.39 -5.27 2.58
C LYS A 53 13.07 -4.16 1.77
N GLN A 54 13.74 -3.23 2.45
CA GLN A 54 14.49 -2.14 1.83
C GLN A 54 15.63 -2.61 0.90
N LEU A 55 16.09 -3.86 1.05
CA LEU A 55 17.14 -4.46 0.23
C LEU A 55 16.62 -5.09 -1.07
N PHE A 56 15.30 -5.21 -1.24
CA PHE A 56 14.69 -5.91 -2.35
C PHE A 56 13.98 -4.96 -3.31
N ASP A 57 14.03 -5.31 -4.58
CA ASP A 57 13.23 -4.74 -5.66
C ASP A 57 12.22 -5.77 -6.16
N ILE A 58 11.06 -5.27 -6.61
CA ILE A 58 9.97 -6.08 -7.13
C ILE A 58 9.56 -5.66 -8.54
N HIS A 59 9.42 -6.64 -9.44
CA HIS A 59 8.67 -6.51 -10.68
C HIS A 59 7.32 -7.23 -10.60
N ILE A 60 6.27 -6.57 -11.08
CA ILE A 60 4.90 -7.11 -11.14
C ILE A 60 4.47 -7.17 -12.60
N LYS A 61 4.20 -8.38 -13.09
CA LYS A 61 3.83 -8.63 -14.48
C LYS A 61 2.46 -9.30 -14.55
N GLY A 62 1.45 -8.57 -14.99
CA GLY A 62 0.08 -9.06 -15.17
C GLY A 62 -0.14 -9.67 -16.54
N TYR A 63 -0.85 -10.79 -16.60
CA TYR A 63 -1.16 -11.53 -17.83
C TYR A 63 -2.62 -11.98 -17.88
N THR A 64 -3.07 -12.24 -19.10
CA THR A 64 -4.34 -12.88 -19.42
C THR A 64 -4.08 -14.07 -20.37
N ASN A 65 -5.10 -14.89 -20.60
CA ASN A 65 -5.11 -15.85 -21.70
C ASN A 65 -5.61 -15.15 -22.98
N SER A 66 -5.56 -15.83 -24.11
CA SER A 66 -5.96 -15.26 -25.42
C SER A 66 -7.49 -15.16 -25.65
N ILE A 67 -8.29 -15.18 -24.59
CA ILE A 67 -9.76 -15.06 -24.70
C ILE A 67 -10.12 -13.58 -24.53
N GLY A 68 -10.74 -12.97 -25.54
CA GLY A 68 -11.11 -11.55 -25.53
C GLY A 68 -10.39 -10.75 -26.62
N THR A 69 -10.56 -9.43 -26.63
CA THR A 69 -9.77 -8.56 -27.51
C THR A 69 -8.44 -8.20 -26.85
N ASN A 70 -7.42 -7.91 -27.66
CA ASN A 70 -6.11 -7.48 -27.17
C ASN A 70 -6.20 -6.28 -26.23
N GLU A 71 -7.02 -5.28 -26.57
CA GLU A 71 -7.19 -4.07 -25.76
C GLU A 71 -7.82 -4.38 -24.40
N TYR A 72 -8.83 -5.24 -24.40
CA TYR A 72 -9.50 -5.67 -23.18
C TYR A 72 -8.55 -6.51 -22.29
N ASN A 73 -7.81 -7.44 -22.89
CA ASN A 73 -6.84 -8.29 -22.19
C ASN A 73 -5.69 -7.48 -21.60
N LEU A 74 -5.22 -6.47 -22.33
CA LEU A 74 -4.26 -5.50 -21.84
C LEU A 74 -4.79 -4.75 -20.61
N GLU A 75 -6.00 -4.20 -20.68
CA GLU A 75 -6.61 -3.47 -19.57
C GLU A 75 -6.86 -4.37 -18.33
N LEU A 76 -7.36 -5.60 -18.54
CA LEU A 76 -7.58 -6.56 -17.47
C LEU A 76 -6.26 -6.95 -16.78
N SER A 77 -5.21 -7.19 -17.57
CA SER A 77 -3.88 -7.51 -17.03
C SER A 77 -3.27 -6.36 -16.22
N LYS A 78 -3.51 -5.10 -16.61
CA LYS A 78 -3.10 -3.90 -15.86
C LYS A 78 -3.79 -3.82 -14.52
N LYS A 79 -5.12 -3.97 -14.48
CA LYS A 79 -5.91 -3.96 -13.23
C LYS A 79 -5.44 -5.03 -12.23
N ARG A 80 -5.08 -6.21 -12.73
CA ARG A 80 -4.49 -7.29 -11.91
C ARG A 80 -3.15 -6.88 -11.30
N ALA A 81 -2.24 -6.34 -12.13
CA ALA A 81 -0.94 -5.85 -11.67
C ALA A 81 -1.10 -4.74 -10.62
N GLU A 82 -1.98 -3.76 -10.87
CA GLU A 82 -2.27 -2.65 -9.96
C GLU A 82 -2.80 -3.12 -8.60
N ASN A 83 -3.68 -4.13 -8.57
CA ASN A 83 -4.18 -4.68 -7.32
C ASN A 83 -3.07 -5.33 -6.48
N VAL A 84 -2.11 -6.01 -7.14
CA VAL A 84 -0.94 -6.56 -6.46
C VAL A 84 0.03 -5.47 -6.02
N THR A 85 0.22 -4.43 -6.84
CA THR A 85 1.05 -3.27 -6.50
C THR A 85 0.59 -2.60 -5.20
N LYS A 86 -0.73 -2.47 -4.99
CA LYS A 86 -1.29 -1.88 -3.76
C LYS A 86 -0.92 -2.67 -2.51
N GLU A 87 -0.79 -3.99 -2.60
CA GLU A 87 -0.46 -4.86 -1.47
C GLU A 87 1.04 -4.95 -1.18
N LEU A 88 1.91 -4.70 -2.17
CA LEU A 88 3.36 -4.84 -2.03
C LEU A 88 4.10 -3.50 -1.87
N ARG A 89 3.38 -2.44 -1.48
CA ARG A 89 3.93 -1.09 -1.31
C ARG A 89 4.98 -0.95 -0.21
N GLU A 90 5.22 -1.98 0.61
CA GLU A 90 6.32 -2.01 1.57
C GLU A 90 7.70 -2.27 0.91
N PHE A 91 7.70 -2.66 -0.37
CA PHE A 91 8.89 -2.89 -1.19
C PHE A 91 9.09 -1.74 -2.18
N THR A 92 10.34 -1.59 -2.66
CA THR A 92 10.57 -0.82 -3.89
C THR A 92 10.02 -1.64 -5.05
N ILE A 93 9.06 -1.08 -5.80
CA ILE A 93 8.49 -1.72 -6.99
C ILE A 93 9.06 -0.97 -8.18
N ILE A 94 9.91 -1.63 -8.96
CA ILE A 94 10.62 -1.02 -10.10
C ILE A 94 9.89 -1.22 -11.43
N SER A 95 8.90 -2.12 -11.47
CA SER A 95 8.01 -2.29 -12.60
C SER A 95 6.65 -2.84 -12.17
N SER A 96 5.57 -2.28 -12.68
CA SER A 96 4.23 -2.85 -12.58
C SER A 96 3.48 -2.65 -13.88
N MET A 97 3.34 -3.73 -14.66
CA MET A 97 2.81 -3.65 -16.02
C MET A 97 1.81 -4.78 -16.29
N GLY A 98 0.74 -4.43 -17.01
CA GLY A 98 -0.09 -5.41 -17.71
C GLY A 98 0.49 -5.69 -19.09
N TYR A 99 0.77 -6.96 -19.37
CA TYR A 99 1.36 -7.43 -20.62
C TYR A 99 0.32 -7.93 -21.63
N GLY A 100 -0.96 -7.93 -21.26
CA GLY A 100 -2.03 -8.45 -22.11
C GLY A 100 -2.06 -9.97 -22.14
N GLU A 101 -2.39 -10.53 -23.29
CA GLU A 101 -2.58 -11.97 -23.46
C GLU A 101 -1.29 -12.72 -23.74
N LEU A 102 -1.20 -13.92 -23.16
CA LEU A 102 -0.21 -14.92 -23.56
C LEU A 102 -0.77 -15.81 -24.67
N ASN A 103 0.12 -16.41 -25.45
CA ASN A 103 -0.20 -17.29 -26.58
C ASN A 103 -0.84 -18.61 -26.10
N SER A 104 -2.12 -18.57 -25.72
CA SER A 104 -3.07 -19.70 -25.57
C SER A 104 -4.21 -19.33 -24.60
N GLU A 105 -5.30 -20.08 -24.69
CA GLU A 105 -6.46 -19.97 -23.80
C GLU A 105 -6.23 -20.59 -22.39
N ALA A 106 -5.03 -21.12 -22.13
CA ALA A 106 -4.74 -21.89 -20.93
C ALA A 106 -5.02 -21.11 -19.63
N ALA A 107 -5.66 -21.77 -18.66
CA ALA A 107 -6.11 -21.13 -17.44
C ALA A 107 -4.98 -20.51 -16.60
N ASN A 108 -3.81 -21.14 -16.61
CA ASN A 108 -2.61 -20.68 -15.91
C ASN A 108 -1.99 -19.42 -16.53
N ASN A 109 -2.43 -18.96 -17.71
CA ASN A 109 -2.03 -17.67 -18.28
C ASN A 109 -2.74 -16.49 -17.61
N ARG A 110 -3.86 -16.73 -16.95
CA ARG A 110 -4.56 -15.71 -16.16
C ARG A 110 -3.83 -15.54 -14.83
N ARG A 111 -2.71 -14.81 -14.83
CA ARG A 111 -1.87 -14.70 -13.65
C ARG A 111 -1.21 -13.34 -13.49
N VAL A 112 -0.74 -13.07 -12.29
CA VAL A 112 0.26 -12.03 -12.02
C VAL A 112 1.51 -12.72 -11.51
N ASP A 113 2.63 -12.46 -12.17
CA ASP A 113 3.96 -12.88 -11.73
C ASP A 113 4.60 -11.75 -10.92
N ILE A 114 5.05 -12.07 -9.70
CA ILE A 114 5.79 -11.22 -8.79
C ILE A 114 7.22 -11.74 -8.78
N LEU A 115 8.14 -10.92 -9.28
CA LEU A 115 9.57 -11.21 -9.29
C LEU A 115 10.23 -10.37 -8.21
N ILE A 116 11.01 -10.99 -7.33
CA ILE A 116 11.72 -10.31 -6.24
C ILE A 116 13.20 -10.68 -6.29
N HIS A 117 14.06 -9.66 -6.23
CA HIS A 117 15.51 -9.83 -6.17
C HIS A 117 16.15 -8.77 -5.28
N LEU A 118 17.41 -8.96 -4.91
CA LEU A 118 18.16 -7.92 -4.19
C LEU A 118 18.48 -6.75 -5.12
N LYS A 119 18.44 -5.54 -4.58
CA LYS A 119 18.78 -4.29 -5.27
C LYS A 119 20.17 -4.29 -5.89
N GLU A 120 21.13 -4.94 -5.23
CA GLU A 120 22.51 -5.04 -5.74
C GLU A 120 22.61 -5.82 -7.06
N TYR A 121 21.61 -6.65 -7.38
CA TYR A 121 21.54 -7.38 -8.65
C TYR A 121 20.62 -6.70 -9.67
N HIS A 122 20.02 -5.56 -9.33
CA HIS A 122 19.15 -4.84 -10.26
C HIS A 122 19.97 -4.24 -11.42
N ILE A 123 19.52 -4.49 -12.65
CA ILE A 123 20.03 -3.84 -13.85
C ILE A 123 18.89 -2.98 -14.41
N PRO A 124 18.96 -1.63 -14.28
CA PRO A 124 17.88 -0.76 -14.73
C PRO A 124 17.58 -0.92 -16.23
N GLU A 125 16.32 -1.23 -16.54
CA GLU A 125 15.80 -1.28 -17.91
C GLU A 125 15.12 0.05 -18.33
N GLU A 126 15.16 0.36 -19.63
CA GLU A 126 14.49 1.54 -20.17
C GLU A 126 12.97 1.41 -20.04
N GLY A 127 12.33 2.41 -19.40
CA GLY A 127 10.87 2.42 -19.18
C GLY A 127 10.42 1.87 -17.81
N GLU A 128 11.35 1.54 -16.91
CA GLU A 128 11.02 1.21 -15.53
C GLU A 128 10.33 2.35 -14.78
N ILE A 129 9.37 1.97 -13.93
CA ILE A 129 8.68 2.89 -13.04
C ILE A 129 9.10 2.58 -11.61
N VAL A 130 10.03 3.37 -11.07
CA VAL A 130 10.46 3.21 -9.68
C VAL A 130 9.41 3.80 -8.76
N ILE A 131 8.66 2.92 -8.14
CA ILE A 131 7.71 3.20 -7.08
C ILE A 131 8.41 2.89 -5.76
N GLU A 132 8.84 3.94 -5.08
CA GLU A 132 9.45 3.79 -3.76
C GLU A 132 8.46 3.19 -2.74
N PRO A 133 8.96 2.41 -1.77
CA PRO A 133 8.13 1.85 -0.73
C PRO A 133 7.47 3.00 0.03
N PHE A 134 6.29 2.75 0.58
CA PHE A 134 5.77 3.67 1.59
C PHE A 134 6.79 3.76 2.72
N ASP A 135 7.16 4.99 3.08
CA ASP A 135 8.04 5.26 4.22
C ASP A 135 7.47 4.53 5.45
N THR A 136 8.10 3.41 5.81
CA THR A 136 7.91 2.75 7.12
C THR A 136 8.78 3.40 8.18
N LYS A 137 9.64 4.36 7.79
CA LYS A 137 10.15 5.34 8.74
C LYS A 137 8.96 6.22 9.15
N PRO A 138 8.64 6.34 10.44
CA PRO A 138 7.67 7.31 10.89
C PRO A 138 8.24 8.70 10.56
N THR A 139 7.90 9.21 9.38
CA THR A 139 8.04 10.62 9.08
C THR A 139 7.25 11.34 10.17
N GLN A 140 7.90 12.31 10.82
CA GLN A 140 7.39 12.91 12.05
C GLN A 140 6.18 13.83 11.76
N SER A 141 5.05 13.22 11.49
CA SER A 141 3.71 13.79 11.66
C SER A 141 2.82 12.72 12.31
N SER A 142 3.32 12.14 13.41
CA SER A 142 2.47 11.45 14.37
C SER A 142 1.96 12.48 15.40
N VAL A 143 0.87 12.15 16.10
CA VAL A 143 0.41 12.97 17.23
C VAL A 143 1.47 13.15 18.32
N ALA A 144 2.51 12.32 18.37
CA ALA A 144 3.64 12.52 19.28
C ALA A 144 4.45 13.79 18.98
N SER A 145 4.34 14.37 17.78
CA SER A 145 4.94 15.68 17.49
C SER A 145 4.28 16.82 18.29
N LEU A 146 3.04 16.62 18.78
CA LEU A 146 2.33 17.54 19.65
C LEU A 146 2.73 17.33 21.12
N ASN A 147 3.99 17.60 21.47
CA ASN A 147 4.48 17.48 22.86
C ASN A 147 3.61 18.26 23.86
N LEU A 148 3.13 19.45 23.48
CA LEU A 148 2.22 20.31 24.23
C LEU A 148 1.19 20.89 23.25
N PRO A 149 0.01 20.26 23.09
CA PRO A 149 -0.97 20.71 22.11
C PRO A 149 -1.47 22.11 22.45
N LYS A 150 -1.58 22.96 21.43
CA LYS A 150 -2.15 24.30 21.48
C LYS A 150 -3.41 24.36 20.62
N ILE A 151 -4.29 25.30 20.93
CA ILE A 151 -5.46 25.57 20.10
C ILE A 151 -4.99 25.98 18.70
N GLY A 152 -5.55 25.34 17.66
CA GLY A 152 -5.19 25.54 16.27
C GLY A 152 -4.16 24.55 15.73
N ASP A 153 -3.50 23.76 16.59
CA ASP A 153 -2.58 22.72 16.13
C ASP A 153 -3.33 21.71 15.26
N LYS A 154 -2.87 21.54 14.02
CA LYS A 154 -3.43 20.62 13.03
C LYS A 154 -2.36 19.66 12.54
N VAL A 155 -2.62 18.37 12.66
CA VAL A 155 -1.68 17.29 12.30
C VAL A 155 -2.39 16.22 11.49
N THR A 156 -1.74 15.75 10.43
CA THR A 156 -2.17 14.56 9.68
C THR A 156 -1.93 13.32 10.52
N LEU A 157 -2.93 12.43 10.63
CA LEU A 157 -2.78 11.18 11.37
C LEU A 157 -2.10 10.12 10.50
N GLU A 158 -0.78 10.23 10.35
CA GLU A 158 -0.01 9.26 9.58
C GLU A 158 -0.13 7.84 10.16
N GLY A 159 -0.15 6.85 9.27
CA GLY A 159 -0.38 5.45 9.63
C GLY A 159 -1.83 5.07 9.87
N ILE A 160 -2.80 6.00 9.93
CA ILE A 160 -4.23 5.66 9.93
C ILE A 160 -4.74 5.59 8.49
N MET A 161 -4.76 4.37 7.95
CA MET A 161 -5.09 4.07 6.56
C MET A 161 -6.52 3.55 6.41
N PHE A 162 -7.12 3.80 5.24
CA PHE A 162 -8.46 3.35 4.88
C PHE A 162 -8.43 2.55 3.58
N TYR A 163 -9.29 1.53 3.49
CA TYR A 163 -9.50 0.84 2.22
C TYR A 163 -10.00 1.84 1.13
N PRO A 164 -9.63 1.63 -0.14
CA PRO A 164 -10.10 2.44 -1.25
C PRO A 164 -11.63 2.55 -1.26
N ASP A 165 -12.13 3.77 -1.53
CA ASP A 165 -13.56 4.11 -1.66
C ASP A 165 -14.46 3.73 -0.47
N ARG A 166 -13.85 3.44 0.69
CA ARG A 166 -14.54 3.00 1.90
C ARG A 166 -14.06 3.78 3.13
N ASP A 167 -14.88 3.77 4.16
CA ASP A 167 -14.61 4.30 5.51
C ASP A 167 -14.09 3.25 6.49
N VAL A 168 -13.62 2.11 5.97
CA VAL A 168 -13.07 1.01 6.77
C VAL A 168 -11.59 1.26 7.02
N ILE A 169 -11.23 1.44 8.29
CA ILE A 169 -9.83 1.59 8.73
C ILE A 169 -9.12 0.25 8.58
N MET A 170 -7.93 0.25 8.00
CA MET A 170 -7.13 -0.95 7.75
C MET A 170 -6.44 -1.44 9.04
N ASP A 171 -6.21 -2.74 9.17
CA ASP A 171 -5.65 -3.35 10.38
C ASP A 171 -4.21 -2.88 10.69
N GLU A 172 -3.46 -2.53 9.65
CA GLU A 172 -2.11 -1.94 9.71
C GLU A 172 -2.10 -0.63 10.51
N SER A 173 -3.25 0.04 10.61
CA SER A 173 -3.41 1.28 11.38
C SER A 173 -3.35 1.07 12.89
N ARG A 174 -3.30 -0.18 13.39
CA ARG A 174 -3.38 -0.50 14.82
C ARG A 174 -2.39 0.28 15.67
N ASN A 175 -1.13 0.36 15.26
CA ASN A 175 -0.09 1.06 16.02
C ASN A 175 -0.37 2.57 16.09
N ALA A 176 -0.71 3.19 14.95
CA ALA A 176 -1.05 4.61 14.88
C ALA A 176 -2.33 4.94 15.67
N LEU A 177 -3.32 4.06 15.64
CA LEU A 177 -4.55 4.18 16.44
C LEU A 177 -4.27 4.10 17.94
N ASP A 178 -3.42 3.18 18.37
CA ASP A 178 -3.05 3.03 19.78
C ASP A 178 -2.22 4.23 20.28
N GLU A 179 -1.34 4.78 19.43
CA GLU A 179 -0.62 6.03 19.69
C GLU A 179 -1.60 7.21 19.84
N LEU A 180 -2.55 7.36 18.91
CA LEU A 180 -3.58 8.40 18.95
C LEU A 180 -4.43 8.32 20.22
N VAL A 181 -4.90 7.13 20.58
CA VAL A 181 -5.67 6.91 21.82
C VAL A 181 -4.83 7.29 23.04
N SER A 182 -3.56 6.89 23.07
CA SER A 182 -2.64 7.21 24.16
C SER A 182 -2.42 8.72 24.29
N PHE A 183 -2.21 9.42 23.18
CA PHE A 183 -2.07 10.86 23.13
C PHE A 183 -3.31 11.58 23.69
N ILE A 184 -4.52 11.20 23.23
CA ILE A 184 -5.77 11.84 23.67
C ILE A 184 -6.05 11.58 25.16
N LYS A 185 -5.68 10.39 25.66
CA LYS A 185 -5.81 10.04 27.09
C LYS A 185 -4.83 10.82 27.97
N LYS A 186 -3.59 11.01 27.51
CA LYS A 186 -2.58 11.84 28.19
C LYS A 186 -2.96 13.32 28.24
N ASN A 187 -3.77 13.77 27.29
CA ASN A 187 -4.25 15.14 27.20
C ASN A 187 -5.76 15.24 27.49
N PRO A 188 -6.26 15.03 28.72
CA PRO A 188 -7.70 14.92 28.98
C PRO A 188 -8.48 16.23 28.76
N LYS A 189 -7.81 17.39 28.79
CA LYS A 189 -8.41 18.72 28.66
C LYS A 189 -8.63 19.18 27.22
N ILE A 190 -8.04 18.52 26.22
CA ILE A 190 -8.19 18.95 24.82
C ILE A 190 -9.56 18.55 24.27
N ARG A 191 -10.12 19.42 23.43
CA ARG A 191 -11.22 19.11 22.51
C ARG A 191 -10.73 19.31 21.09
N PHE A 192 -11.10 18.42 20.20
CA PHE A 192 -10.54 18.37 18.86
C PHE A 192 -11.58 18.00 17.80
N LYS A 193 -11.23 18.29 16.55
CA LYS A 193 -11.99 17.95 15.36
C LYS A 193 -11.18 16.99 14.50
N LEU A 194 -11.83 15.93 14.01
CA LEU A 194 -11.30 15.03 13.00
C LEU A 194 -11.74 15.51 11.62
N ILE A 195 -10.82 15.55 10.67
CA ILE A 195 -11.05 16.13 9.34
C ILE A 195 -10.68 15.10 8.29
N GLY A 196 -11.67 14.56 7.59
CA GLY A 196 -11.44 13.55 6.55
C GLY A 196 -11.27 14.16 5.16
N HIS A 197 -10.41 13.56 4.35
CA HIS A 197 -10.07 13.97 2.99
C HIS A 197 -10.16 12.79 2.01
N ILE A 198 -10.23 13.09 0.71
CA ILE A 198 -10.19 12.12 -0.39
C ILE A 198 -9.12 12.51 -1.42
N CYS A 199 -8.63 11.53 -2.19
CA CYS A 199 -7.58 11.71 -3.22
C CYS A 199 -8.07 12.19 -4.58
N CYS A 200 -9.27 11.78 -4.93
CA CYS A 200 -9.59 11.54 -6.33
C CYS A 200 -10.86 12.30 -6.73
N GLY A 201 -11.01 13.51 -6.20
CA GLY A 201 -12.15 14.37 -6.51
C GLY A 201 -11.92 15.21 -7.77
N ASP A 202 -13.00 15.84 -8.24
CA ASP A 202 -12.97 16.75 -9.36
C ASP A 202 -12.31 18.09 -8.95
N LYS A 203 -11.25 18.50 -9.65
CA LYS A 203 -10.54 19.77 -9.40
C LYS A 203 -11.43 21.00 -9.64
N GLU A 204 -12.38 20.91 -10.55
CA GLU A 204 -13.35 21.98 -10.83
C GLU A 204 -14.50 21.98 -9.81
N ARG A 205 -14.72 20.85 -9.13
CA ARG A 205 -15.78 20.67 -8.14
C ARG A 205 -15.26 20.04 -6.84
N PRO A 206 -14.26 20.64 -6.18
CA PRO A 206 -13.55 20.00 -5.06
C PRO A 206 -14.41 19.83 -3.80
N HIS A 207 -15.56 20.51 -3.74
CA HIS A 207 -16.55 20.40 -2.67
C HIS A 207 -17.41 19.13 -2.76
N LEU A 208 -17.43 18.46 -3.91
CA LEU A 208 -18.16 17.21 -4.06
C LEU A 208 -17.37 16.06 -3.45
N ASP A 209 -18.01 15.39 -2.50
CA ASP A 209 -17.48 14.17 -1.93
C ASP A 209 -17.73 12.97 -2.86
N LEU A 210 -16.92 11.94 -2.70
CA LEU A 210 -17.08 10.69 -3.43
C LEU A 210 -18.07 9.76 -2.72
N LYS A 211 -18.57 8.81 -3.49
CA LYS A 211 -19.43 7.75 -2.99
C LYS A 211 -18.64 6.82 -2.07
N ASN A 212 -19.10 6.64 -0.85
CA ASN A 212 -18.67 5.53 -0.01
C ASN A 212 -19.32 4.25 -0.53
N VAL A 213 -18.54 3.34 -1.09
CA VAL A 213 -19.04 2.10 -1.70
C VAL A 213 -19.74 1.20 -0.67
N ARG A 214 -19.36 1.30 0.62
CA ARG A 214 -19.97 0.50 1.68
C ARG A 214 -21.40 0.94 2.02
N THR A 215 -21.67 2.25 2.03
CA THR A 215 -22.98 2.80 2.43
C THR A 215 -23.82 3.27 1.26
N GLY A 216 -23.20 3.52 0.11
CA GLY A 216 -23.83 4.09 -1.07
C GLY A 216 -23.98 5.62 -1.04
N GLU A 217 -23.57 6.29 0.02
CA GLU A 217 -23.74 7.73 0.22
C GLU A 217 -22.56 8.53 -0.36
N ASN A 218 -22.81 9.74 -0.89
CA ASN A 218 -21.77 10.65 -1.39
C ASN A 218 -21.16 11.47 -0.25
N ASN A 219 -20.50 10.80 0.70
CA ASN A 219 -19.92 11.40 1.91
C ASN A 219 -18.62 10.71 2.37
N LEU A 220 -17.83 10.14 1.45
CA LEU A 220 -16.66 9.32 1.78
C LEU A 220 -15.67 10.01 2.74
N SER A 221 -15.35 11.28 2.52
CA SER A 221 -14.44 12.03 3.38
C SER A 221 -14.99 12.18 4.81
N GLU A 222 -16.28 12.48 4.95
CA GLU A 222 -16.94 12.59 6.26
C GLU A 222 -17.04 11.22 6.95
N ALA A 223 -17.40 10.18 6.19
CA ALA A 223 -17.53 8.82 6.67
C ALA A 223 -16.21 8.30 7.26
N ARG A 224 -15.07 8.60 6.64
CA ARG A 224 -13.74 8.26 7.16
C ARG A 224 -13.47 8.93 8.51
N ALA A 225 -13.73 10.24 8.63
CA ALA A 225 -13.57 10.95 9.90
C ALA A 225 -14.52 10.41 10.99
N LYS A 226 -15.75 10.05 10.61
CA LYS A 226 -16.75 9.42 11.48
C LYS A 226 -16.33 8.02 11.93
N SER A 227 -15.71 7.24 11.06
CA SER A 227 -15.20 5.90 11.39
C SER A 227 -14.13 5.97 12.49
N LEU A 228 -13.19 6.91 12.37
CA LEU A 228 -12.19 7.16 13.41
C LEU A 228 -12.81 7.71 14.69
N TYR A 229 -13.79 8.62 14.60
CA TYR A 229 -14.56 9.08 15.76
C TYR A 229 -15.19 7.90 16.52
N ASN A 230 -15.87 7.00 15.80
CA ASN A 230 -16.51 5.84 16.40
C ASN A 230 -15.50 4.89 17.04
N TYR A 231 -14.34 4.71 16.41
CA TYR A 231 -13.23 3.95 16.98
C TYR A 231 -12.76 4.55 18.33
N LEU A 232 -12.52 5.86 18.38
CA LEU A 232 -12.07 6.54 19.61
C LEU A 232 -13.13 6.48 20.72
N VAL A 233 -14.41 6.61 20.38
CA VAL A 233 -15.52 6.42 21.33
C VAL A 233 -15.49 5.00 21.91
N LYS A 234 -15.30 3.97 21.06
CA LYS A 234 -15.19 2.57 21.50
C LYS A 234 -13.98 2.35 22.41
N ARG A 235 -12.91 3.14 22.26
CA ARG A 235 -11.71 3.15 23.12
C ARG A 235 -11.86 4.00 24.39
N GLY A 236 -13.04 4.57 24.63
CA GLY A 236 -13.39 5.30 25.86
C GLY A 236 -13.17 6.80 25.81
N ILE A 237 -12.91 7.39 24.63
CA ILE A 237 -12.79 8.84 24.50
C ILE A 237 -14.19 9.49 24.53
N ASN A 238 -14.37 10.50 25.37
CA ASN A 238 -15.66 11.16 25.54
C ASN A 238 -16.11 11.86 24.24
N LYS A 239 -17.32 11.52 23.77
CA LYS A 239 -17.97 12.10 22.59
C LYS A 239 -18.00 13.64 22.58
N ARG A 240 -18.14 14.28 23.75
CA ARG A 240 -18.21 15.74 23.89
C ARG A 240 -16.87 16.44 23.61
N ARG A 241 -15.77 15.69 23.63
CA ARG A 241 -14.42 16.22 23.32
C ARG A 241 -14.10 16.19 21.83
N MET A 242 -14.98 15.61 21.01
CA MET A 242 -14.68 15.27 19.63
C MET A 242 -15.77 15.78 18.70
N ARG A 243 -15.35 16.30 17.55
CA ARG A 243 -16.22 16.53 16.37
C ARG A 243 -15.56 15.89 15.16
N TYR A 244 -16.30 15.66 14.10
CA TYR A 244 -15.74 15.23 12.82
C TYR A 244 -16.37 16.01 11.66
N VAL A 245 -15.65 16.12 10.55
CA VAL A 245 -16.12 16.78 9.31
C VAL A 245 -15.43 16.16 8.10
N GLY A 246 -16.12 16.13 6.96
CA GLY A 246 -15.55 15.80 5.66
C GLY A 246 -15.16 17.05 4.87
N MET A 247 -13.98 17.05 4.25
CA MET A 247 -13.49 18.15 3.43
C MET A 247 -13.50 17.84 1.92
N ALA A 248 -13.99 16.66 1.52
CA ALA A 248 -13.94 16.20 0.14
C ALA A 248 -12.52 16.38 -0.45
N TYR A 249 -12.41 16.90 -1.66
CA TYR A 249 -11.15 17.13 -2.38
C TYR A 249 -10.65 18.59 -2.25
N ARG A 250 -11.03 19.30 -1.18
CA ARG A 250 -10.70 20.72 -1.02
C ARG A 250 -9.26 21.01 -0.61
N GLN A 251 -8.53 20.00 -0.12
CA GLN A 251 -7.17 20.16 0.40
C GLN A 251 -6.24 19.04 -0.07
N PRO A 252 -6.00 18.91 -1.39
CA PRO A 252 -5.04 17.96 -1.92
C PRO A 252 -3.62 18.35 -1.49
N THR A 253 -2.81 17.36 -1.14
CA THR A 253 -1.44 17.53 -0.67
C THR A 253 -0.44 17.60 -1.81
N GLY A 254 -0.82 17.13 -3.00
CA GLY A 254 0.09 17.01 -4.15
C GLY A 254 1.16 15.92 -3.99
N LYS A 255 1.11 15.14 -2.91
CA LYS A 255 2.08 14.06 -2.61
C LYS A 255 1.66 12.70 -3.17
N GLY A 256 0.46 12.62 -3.75
CA GLY A 256 -0.13 11.40 -4.32
C GLY A 256 -1.32 10.89 -3.52
N ASP A 257 -2.09 9.99 -4.14
CA ASP A 257 -3.42 9.62 -3.66
C ASP A 257 -3.43 9.03 -2.24
N GLN A 258 -2.39 8.29 -1.84
CA GLN A 258 -2.33 7.74 -0.48
C GLN A 258 -2.27 8.82 0.60
N PHE A 259 -1.63 9.96 0.33
CA PHE A 259 -1.51 11.06 1.28
C PHE A 259 -2.79 11.90 1.36
N ASP A 260 -3.63 11.82 0.33
CA ASP A 260 -4.93 12.51 0.31
C ASP A 260 -6.08 11.67 0.87
N ARG A 261 -5.95 10.33 0.90
CA ARG A 261 -6.83 9.45 1.68
C ARG A 261 -6.47 9.47 3.17
N ARG A 262 -6.60 10.64 3.80
CA ARG A 262 -6.18 10.86 5.20
C ARG A 262 -7.29 11.38 6.10
N VAL A 263 -7.03 11.30 7.40
CA VAL A 263 -7.74 12.07 8.42
C VAL A 263 -6.72 12.93 9.18
N GLU A 264 -7.08 14.18 9.45
CA GLU A 264 -6.30 15.09 10.28
C GLU A 264 -6.99 15.28 11.63
N ILE A 265 -6.21 15.59 12.66
CA ILE A 265 -6.70 16.07 13.95
C ILE A 265 -6.39 17.55 14.09
N GLU A 266 -7.37 18.35 14.51
CA GLU A 266 -7.21 19.77 14.83
C GLU A 266 -7.64 20.02 16.27
N ILE A 267 -6.76 20.61 17.08
CA ILE A 267 -7.08 21.01 18.45
C ILE A 267 -7.94 22.27 18.41
N THR A 268 -9.17 22.17 18.90
CA THR A 268 -10.15 23.26 18.84
C THR A 268 -10.30 24.03 20.16
N HIS A 269 -9.99 23.38 21.29
CA HIS A 269 -10.11 23.98 22.61
C HIS A 269 -9.26 23.22 23.64
N ILE A 270 -8.87 23.90 24.71
CA ILE A 270 -8.23 23.31 25.89
C ILE A 270 -8.98 23.82 27.11
N ASP A 271 -9.66 22.92 27.82
CA ASP A 271 -10.38 23.25 29.04
C ASP A 271 -9.38 23.74 30.11
N ASN A 272 -9.75 24.76 30.88
CA ASN A 272 -8.89 25.34 31.94
C ASN A 272 -8.62 24.37 33.10
#